data_AF-X5DT45-F1
#
_entry.id   AF-X5DT45-F1
#
_cell.length_a   1.000
_cell.length_b   1.000
_cell.length_c   1.000
_cell.angle_alpha   90.00
_cell.angle_beta   90.00
_cell.angle_gamma   90.00
#
_symmetry.space_group_name_H-M   'P 1'
#
loop_
_entity.id
_entity.type
_entity.pdbx_description
1 polymer ?
#
loop_
_entity_poly.entity_id
_entity_poly.type
_entity_poly.pdbx_seq_one_letter_code
_entity_poly.pdbx_strand_id
1 'polypeptide(L)'
;TTFGVNVNCQEDPNHPFLVQVEIMMEITSERIFNILQHPEWMFKLSPQYAKFCKARQTVNEFILKIVETKREEIKAKRRTNPEGKEIDVTESKIPSFLELVLNMEKDIKYTDTELMQELIALTLAGTDTSAISLSFFFELMSKYPDVQEKVYQE
;
A
#
# COMPACT_ATOMS: atom_id res chain seq x y z
N THR A 1 -6.00 -8.15 4.95
CA THR A 1 -5.12 -7.12 4.37
C THR A 1 -5.71 -5.75 4.65
N THR A 2 -4.89 -4.68 4.72
CA THR A 2 -5.35 -3.29 5.02
C THR A 2 -6.50 -2.83 4.10
N PHE A 3 -6.46 -3.24 2.84
CA PHE A 3 -7.51 -2.91 1.85
C PHE A 3 -8.64 -3.94 1.76
N GLY A 4 -8.51 -5.08 2.46
CA GLY A 4 -9.51 -6.14 2.45
C GLY A 4 -9.74 -6.79 1.09
N VAL A 5 -8.77 -6.66 0.16
CA VAL A 5 -8.73 -7.31 -1.15
C VAL A 5 -7.51 -8.21 -1.18
N ASN A 6 -7.64 -9.40 -1.79
CA ASN A 6 -6.50 -10.26 -2.04
C ASN A 6 -5.87 -9.90 -3.38
N VAL A 7 -4.59 -9.49 -3.34
CA VAL A 7 -3.83 -9.03 -4.49
C VAL A 7 -2.75 -10.03 -4.92
N ASN A 8 -2.57 -11.13 -4.19
CA ASN A 8 -1.59 -12.20 -4.46
C ASN A 8 -0.15 -11.72 -4.74
N CYS A 9 0.24 -10.54 -4.27
CA CYS A 9 1.58 -9.99 -4.50
C CYS A 9 2.71 -10.79 -3.85
N GLN A 10 2.40 -11.72 -2.94
CA GLN A 10 3.39 -12.61 -2.32
C GLN A 10 3.75 -13.82 -3.21
N GLU A 11 2.89 -14.17 -4.16
CA GLU A 11 3.09 -15.33 -5.04
C GLU A 11 3.98 -14.99 -6.24
N ASP A 12 4.00 -13.72 -6.63
CA ASP A 12 4.77 -13.22 -7.79
C ASP A 12 5.81 -12.17 -7.35
N PRO A 13 7.09 -12.56 -7.21
CA PRO A 13 8.17 -11.62 -6.92
C PRO A 13 8.34 -10.52 -7.97
N ASN A 14 7.91 -10.75 -9.22
CA ASN A 14 8.00 -9.80 -10.32
C ASN A 14 6.69 -9.04 -10.54
N HIS A 15 5.79 -9.05 -9.55
CA HIS A 15 4.51 -8.39 -9.65
C HIS A 15 4.71 -6.92 -10.05
N PRO A 16 4.08 -6.44 -11.15
CA PRO A 16 4.37 -5.12 -11.73
C PRO A 16 4.31 -3.97 -10.72
N PHE A 17 3.34 -4.01 -9.79
CA PHE A 17 3.26 -3.02 -8.71
C PHE A 17 4.54 -2.95 -7.87
N LEU A 18 5.08 -4.09 -7.42
CA LEU A 18 6.27 -4.12 -6.55
C LEU A 18 7.49 -3.57 -7.28
N VAL A 19 7.70 -4.03 -8.52
CA VAL A 19 8.81 -3.57 -9.37
C VAL A 19 8.73 -2.06 -9.64
N GLN A 20 7.54 -1.53 -9.91
CA GLN A 20 7.38 -0.10 -10.16
C GLN A 20 7.54 0.74 -8.88
N VAL A 21 7.12 0.24 -7.72
CA VAL A 21 7.38 0.89 -6.42
C VAL A 21 8.88 0.97 -6.14
N GLU A 22 9.61 -0.12 -6.33
CA GLU A 22 11.07 -0.16 -6.13
C GLU A 22 11.78 0.87 -7.02
N ILE A 23 11.41 0.94 -8.31
CA ILE A 23 11.92 1.95 -9.24
C ILE A 23 11.63 3.38 -8.76
N MET A 24 10.43 3.64 -8.23
CA MET A 24 10.08 4.95 -7.70
C MET A 24 10.92 5.31 -6.48
N MET A 25 11.16 4.36 -5.58
CA MET A 25 11.98 4.56 -4.38
C MET A 25 13.46 4.78 -4.72
N GLU A 26 14.00 4.05 -5.69
CA GLU A 26 15.37 4.21 -6.19
C GLU A 26 15.59 5.64 -6.72
N ILE A 27 14.74 6.09 -7.67
CA ILE A 27 14.84 7.43 -8.27
C ILE A 27 14.64 8.52 -7.20
N THR A 28 13.72 8.32 -6.27
CA THR A 28 13.47 9.28 -5.19
C THR A 28 14.67 9.38 -4.26
N SER A 29 15.30 8.25 -3.92
CA SER A 29 16.50 8.21 -3.09
C SER A 29 17.69 8.89 -3.76
N GLU A 30 17.94 8.63 -5.05
CA GLU A 30 18.98 9.33 -5.81
C GLU A 30 18.74 10.83 -5.82
N ARG A 31 17.49 11.26 -6.03
CA ARG A 31 17.11 12.68 -6.04
C ARG A 31 17.31 13.34 -4.68
N ILE A 32 17.08 12.64 -3.56
CA ILE A 32 17.32 13.17 -2.21
C ILE A 32 18.79 13.57 -2.04
N PHE A 33 19.73 12.71 -2.46
CA PHE A 33 21.16 12.95 -2.30
C PHE A 33 21.79 13.80 -3.42
N ASN A 34 21.11 14.00 -4.55
CA ASN A 34 21.60 14.80 -5.66
C ASN A 34 20.97 16.20 -5.69
N ILE A 35 21.70 17.20 -5.16
CA ILE A 35 21.25 18.62 -5.12
C ILE A 35 20.94 19.15 -6.53
N LEU A 36 21.65 18.69 -7.56
CA LEU A 36 21.38 19.06 -8.96
C LEU A 36 20.10 18.41 -9.51
N GLN A 37 19.39 17.58 -8.76
CA GLN A 37 18.08 17.05 -9.18
C GLN A 37 16.94 17.61 -8.33
N HIS A 38 17.24 18.50 -7.36
CA HIS A 38 16.21 19.13 -6.53
C HIS A 38 15.30 20.04 -7.35
N PRO A 39 15.82 20.97 -8.19
CA PRO A 39 14.98 21.80 -9.05
C PRO A 39 14.15 20.96 -10.01
N GLU A 40 12.82 21.17 -9.99
CA GLU A 40 11.87 20.33 -10.73
C GLU A 40 12.11 20.34 -12.24
N TRP A 41 12.47 21.49 -12.81
CA TRP A 41 12.76 21.61 -14.24
C TRP A 41 13.96 20.75 -14.65
N MET A 42 14.98 20.67 -13.80
CA MET A 42 16.19 19.90 -14.08
C MET A 42 15.91 18.40 -13.99
N PHE A 43 15.11 17.99 -13.01
CA PHE A 43 14.63 16.62 -12.93
C PHE A 43 13.77 16.25 -14.14
N LYS A 44 12.84 17.11 -14.56
CA LYS A 44 11.98 16.90 -15.74
C LYS A 44 12.75 16.71 -17.04
N LEU A 45 13.94 17.30 -17.16
CA LEU A 45 14.84 17.13 -18.30
C LEU A 45 15.67 15.83 -18.23
N SER A 46 15.73 15.18 -17.07
CA SER A 46 16.45 13.93 -16.89
C SER A 46 15.71 12.75 -17.54
N PRO A 47 16.42 11.72 -18.05
CA PRO A 47 15.81 10.47 -18.48
C PRO A 47 15.05 9.75 -17.36
N GLN A 48 15.46 9.96 -16.10
CA GLN A 48 14.84 9.35 -14.93
C GLN A 48 13.40 9.82 -14.72
N TYR A 49 13.07 11.05 -15.10
CA TYR A 49 11.70 11.57 -14.98
C TYR A 49 10.71 10.75 -15.82
N ALA A 50 11.08 10.37 -17.04
CA ALA A 50 10.23 9.52 -17.87
C ALA A 50 10.01 8.12 -17.25
N LYS A 51 11.05 7.54 -16.63
CA LYS A 51 10.96 6.27 -15.89
C LYS A 51 10.04 6.41 -14.68
N PHE A 52 10.21 7.48 -13.88
CA PHE A 52 9.38 7.79 -12.72
C PHE A 52 7.90 8.00 -13.08
N CYS A 53 7.62 8.75 -14.15
CA CYS A 53 6.25 8.98 -14.61
C CYS A 53 5.54 7.70 -15.01
N LYS A 54 6.22 6.79 -15.73
CA LYS A 54 5.68 5.48 -16.11
C LYS A 54 5.41 4.60 -14.88
N ALA A 55 6.40 4.52 -13.97
CA ALA A 55 6.25 3.74 -12.75
C ALA A 55 5.07 4.24 -11.89
N ARG A 56 4.98 5.57 -11.72
CA ARG A 56 3.87 6.22 -11.01
C ARG A 56 2.52 5.91 -11.63
N GLN A 57 2.42 5.88 -12.96
CA GLN A 57 1.18 5.54 -13.64
C GLN A 57 0.72 4.12 -13.30
N THR A 58 1.61 3.14 -13.39
CA THR A 58 1.28 1.74 -13.05
C THR A 58 0.89 1.57 -11.58
N VAL A 59 1.57 2.25 -10.66
CA VAL A 59 1.22 2.24 -9.23
C VAL A 59 -0.18 2.81 -9.02
N ASN A 60 -0.50 3.95 -9.65
CA ASN A 60 -1.82 4.56 -9.56
C ASN A 60 -2.91 3.63 -10.12
N GLU A 61 -2.69 3.05 -11.30
CA GLU A 61 -3.64 2.11 -11.94
C GLU A 61 -3.92 0.89 -11.06
N PHE A 62 -2.89 0.36 -10.40
CA PHE A 62 -3.04 -0.77 -9.48
C PHE A 62 -3.90 -0.41 -8.26
N ILE A 63 -3.64 0.73 -7.61
CA ILE A 63 -4.43 1.17 -6.46
C ILE A 63 -5.87 1.50 -6.87
N LEU A 64 -6.08 2.14 -8.02
CA LEU A 64 -7.41 2.40 -8.56
C LEU A 64 -8.22 1.10 -8.71
N LYS A 65 -7.60 0.05 -9.27
CA LYS A 65 -8.23 -1.27 -9.39
C LYS A 65 -8.66 -1.86 -8.05
N ILE A 66 -7.84 -1.70 -7.00
CA ILE A 66 -8.19 -2.15 -5.64
C ILE A 66 -9.40 -1.37 -5.10
N VAL A 67 -9.40 -0.06 -5.26
CA VAL A 67 -10.50 0.81 -4.82
C VAL A 67 -11.80 0.44 -5.54
N GLU A 68 -11.76 0.28 -6.86
CA GLU A 68 -12.91 -0.12 -7.66
C GLU A 68 -13.45 -1.49 -7.24
N THR A 69 -12.57 -2.49 -7.11
CA THR A 69 -12.93 -3.83 -6.64
C THR A 69 -13.63 -3.75 -5.27
N LYS A 70 -13.09 -2.93 -4.36
CA LYS A 70 -13.68 -2.78 -3.02
C LYS A 70 -15.03 -2.05 -3.05
N ARG A 71 -15.18 -1.04 -3.90
CA ARG A 71 -16.46 -0.35 -4.13
C ARG A 71 -17.52 -1.31 -4.65
N GLU A 72 -17.16 -2.21 -5.56
CA GLU A 72 -18.06 -3.24 -6.09
C GLU A 72 -18.47 -4.25 -5.01
N GLU A 73 -17.53 -4.73 -4.19
CA GLU A 73 -17.82 -5.61 -3.06
C GLU A 73 -18.83 -4.97 -2.08
N ILE A 74 -18.62 -3.69 -1.71
CA ILE A 74 -19.51 -2.97 -0.79
C ILE A 74 -20.91 -2.80 -1.42
N LYS A 75 -20.99 -2.46 -2.72
CA LYS A 75 -22.27 -2.35 -3.44
C LYS A 75 -22.99 -3.70 -3.50
N ALA A 76 -22.28 -4.80 -3.75
CA ALA A 76 -22.85 -6.14 -3.78
C ALA A 76 -23.42 -6.53 -2.40
N LYS A 77 -22.67 -6.32 -1.31
CA LYS A 77 -23.13 -6.56 0.06
C LYS A 77 -24.41 -5.79 0.41
N ARG A 78 -24.50 -4.51 -0.01
CA ARG A 78 -25.69 -3.67 0.22
C ARG A 78 -26.92 -4.14 -0.57
N ARG A 79 -26.73 -4.74 -1.75
CA ARG A 79 -27.84 -5.32 -2.55
C ARG A 79 -28.39 -6.61 -1.92
N THR A 80 -27.52 -7.42 -1.31
CA THR A 80 -27.91 -8.68 -0.69
C THR A 80 -28.54 -8.53 0.69
N ASN A 81 -28.29 -7.43 1.41
CA ASN A 81 -28.90 -7.16 2.71
C ASN A 81 -29.35 -5.68 2.86
N PRO A 82 -30.49 -5.29 2.26
CA PRO A 82 -30.96 -3.91 2.24
C PRO A 82 -31.55 -3.40 3.56
N GLU A 83 -31.95 -4.29 4.48
CA GLU A 83 -32.64 -3.91 5.74
C GLU A 83 -31.71 -3.66 6.93
N GLY A 84 -30.39 -3.88 6.80
CA GLY A 84 -29.45 -3.65 7.91
C GLY A 84 -29.77 -4.47 9.18
N LYS A 85 -30.50 -5.58 9.05
CA LYS A 85 -30.65 -6.54 10.15
C LYS A 85 -29.27 -7.13 10.43
N GLU A 86 -28.91 -7.01 11.70
CA GLU A 86 -27.62 -7.33 12.30
C GLU A 86 -26.92 -8.46 11.57
N ILE A 87 -25.74 -8.13 11.02
CA ILE A 87 -24.75 -9.15 10.72
C ILE A 87 -24.47 -9.82 12.06
N ASP A 88 -24.81 -11.10 12.14
CA ASP A 88 -24.62 -11.96 13.30
C ASP A 88 -23.26 -11.64 13.95
N VAL A 89 -23.27 -11.30 15.24
CA VAL A 89 -22.11 -10.76 15.97
C VAL A 89 -20.96 -11.79 16.02
N THR A 90 -21.25 -13.05 15.71
CA THR A 90 -20.30 -14.15 15.49
C THR A 90 -19.47 -14.03 14.20
N GLU A 91 -19.92 -13.25 13.21
CA GLU A 91 -19.27 -13.03 11.90
C GLU A 91 -18.86 -11.56 11.65
N SER A 92 -18.79 -10.73 12.70
CA SER A 92 -18.38 -9.32 12.60
C SER A 92 -16.92 -9.17 12.12
N LYS A 93 -16.69 -9.34 10.81
CA LYS A 93 -15.43 -9.02 10.16
C LYS A 93 -15.18 -7.54 10.40
N ILE A 94 -14.17 -7.27 11.23
CA ILE A 94 -13.61 -5.94 11.43
C ILE A 94 -13.44 -5.32 10.03
N PRO A 95 -14.12 -4.20 9.72
CA PRO A 95 -14.07 -3.63 8.40
C PRO A 95 -12.63 -3.27 8.06
N SER A 96 -12.22 -3.55 6.83
CA SER A 96 -10.90 -3.13 6.36
C SER A 96 -10.77 -1.61 6.42
N PHE A 97 -9.55 -1.10 6.55
CA PHE A 97 -9.31 0.36 6.57
C PHE A 97 -9.93 1.05 5.34
N LEU A 98 -9.78 0.46 4.16
CA LEU A 98 -10.41 0.97 2.93
C LEU A 98 -11.94 0.99 3.01
N GLU A 99 -12.55 -0.04 3.60
CA GLU A 99 -14.01 -0.10 3.79
C GLU A 99 -14.50 0.96 4.78
N LEU A 100 -13.74 1.23 5.85
CA LEU A 100 -14.01 2.35 6.76
C LEU A 100 -13.96 3.70 6.03
N VAL A 101 -12.89 3.96 5.29
CA VAL A 101 -12.71 5.23 4.58
C VAL A 101 -13.79 5.44 3.51
N LEU A 102 -14.12 4.41 2.72
CA LEU A 102 -15.18 4.48 1.70
C LEU A 102 -16.59 4.66 2.31
N ASN A 103 -16.82 4.18 3.54
CA ASN A 103 -18.09 4.41 4.23
C ASN A 103 -18.17 5.85 4.78
N MET A 104 -17.04 6.42 5.23
CA MET A 104 -16.94 7.81 5.70
C MET A 104 -16.96 8.85 4.57
N GLU A 105 -16.72 8.46 3.31
CA GLU A 105 -16.80 9.32 2.12
C GLU A 105 -18.15 10.07 2.01
N LYS A 106 -19.22 9.52 2.62
CA LYS A 106 -20.54 10.18 2.67
C LYS A 106 -20.59 11.38 3.61
N ASP A 107 -19.80 11.35 4.68
CA ASP A 107 -19.81 12.35 5.75
C ASP A 107 -18.65 13.35 5.60
N ILE A 108 -17.51 12.89 5.07
CA ILE A 108 -16.32 13.68 4.78
C ILE A 108 -16.09 13.65 3.27
N LYS A 109 -16.23 14.79 2.61
CA LYS A 109 -16.04 14.94 1.16
C LYS A 109 -14.55 14.85 0.80
N TYR A 110 -14.02 13.63 0.71
CA TYR A 110 -12.75 13.39 0.02
C TYR A 110 -12.98 13.40 -1.48
N THR A 111 -12.06 13.99 -2.24
CA THR A 111 -12.01 13.73 -3.67
C THR A 111 -11.44 12.33 -3.93
N ASP A 112 -11.84 11.68 -5.02
CA ASP A 112 -11.28 10.39 -5.43
C ASP A 112 -9.74 10.44 -5.54
N THR A 113 -9.19 11.60 -5.88
CA THR A 113 -7.74 11.81 -6.00
C THR A 113 -7.04 11.82 -4.65
N GLU A 114 -7.59 12.53 -3.65
CA GLU A 114 -7.02 12.56 -2.29
C GLU A 114 -7.07 11.17 -1.66
N LEU A 115 -8.22 10.47 -1.79
CA LEU A 115 -8.35 9.10 -1.31
C LEU A 115 -7.27 8.19 -1.91
N MET A 116 -7.10 8.25 -3.24
CA MET A 116 -6.08 7.46 -3.92
C MET A 116 -4.66 7.78 -3.42
N GLN A 117 -4.34 9.06 -3.22
CA GLN A 117 -3.02 9.49 -2.72
C GLN A 117 -2.73 8.95 -1.32
N GLU A 118 -3.70 9.03 -0.41
CA GLU A 118 -3.56 8.50 0.95
C GLU A 118 -3.40 6.97 0.97
N LEU A 119 -4.14 6.26 0.10
CA LEU A 119 -4.00 4.81 -0.02
C LEU A 119 -2.62 4.40 -0.56
N ILE A 120 -2.09 5.13 -1.55
CA ILE A 120 -0.72 4.93 -2.05
C ILE A 120 0.28 5.16 -0.91
N ALA A 121 0.19 6.30 -0.22
CA ALA A 121 1.10 6.66 0.87
C ALA A 121 1.09 5.59 1.97
N LEU A 122 -0.09 5.13 2.39
CA LEU A 122 -0.24 4.08 3.40
C LEU A 122 0.35 2.75 2.94
N THR A 123 0.15 2.37 1.68
CA THR A 123 0.71 1.12 1.13
C THR A 123 2.23 1.16 1.16
N LEU A 124 2.82 2.23 0.62
CA LEU A 124 4.27 2.39 0.55
C LEU A 124 4.90 2.41 1.94
N ALA A 125 4.32 3.20 2.85
CA ALA A 125 4.82 3.32 4.21
C ALA A 125 4.73 1.99 4.97
N GLY A 126 3.61 1.26 4.84
CA GLY A 126 3.40 0.02 5.57
C GLY A 126 4.23 -1.17 5.07
N THR A 127 4.50 -1.23 3.76
CA THR A 127 5.19 -2.36 3.15
C THR A 127 6.71 -2.28 3.33
N ASP A 128 7.35 -1.22 2.86
CA ASP A 128 8.82 -1.16 2.79
C ASP A 128 9.45 -1.06 4.18
N THR A 129 8.86 -0.25 5.08
CA THR A 129 9.40 -0.04 6.44
C THR A 129 9.35 -1.32 7.27
N SER A 130 8.24 -2.06 7.21
CA SER A 130 8.07 -3.32 7.93
C SER A 130 8.97 -4.41 7.35
N ALA A 131 9.12 -4.47 6.02
CA ALA A 131 10.01 -5.42 5.36
C ALA A 131 11.47 -5.22 5.81
N ILE A 132 11.97 -3.98 5.76
CA ILE A 132 13.32 -3.63 6.22
C ILE A 132 13.50 -3.94 7.71
N SER A 133 12.51 -3.59 8.53
CA SER A 133 12.55 -3.86 9.98
C SER A 133 12.66 -5.36 10.27
N LEU A 134 11.88 -6.19 9.56
CA LEU A 134 11.96 -7.64 9.67
C LEU A 134 13.30 -8.19 9.16
N SER A 135 13.85 -7.65 8.08
CA SER A 135 15.18 -8.04 7.59
C SER A 135 16.25 -7.81 8.65
N PHE A 136 16.27 -6.63 9.27
CA PHE A 136 17.21 -6.35 10.37
C PHE A 136 16.93 -7.20 11.60
N PHE A 137 15.67 -7.44 11.93
CA PHE A 137 15.29 -8.33 13.03
C PHE A 137 15.90 -9.73 12.83
N PHE A 138 15.70 -10.35 11.66
CA PHE A 138 16.26 -11.67 11.37
C PHE A 138 17.78 -11.66 11.32
N GLU A 139 18.40 -10.61 10.78
CA GLU A 139 19.85 -10.45 10.81
C GLU A 139 20.38 -10.42 12.25
N LEU A 140 19.74 -9.67 13.15
CA LEU A 140 20.13 -9.59 14.54
C LEU A 140 19.91 -10.91 15.28
N MET A 141 18.79 -11.59 15.06
CA MET A 141 18.54 -12.91 15.65
C MET A 141 19.61 -13.92 15.23
N SER A 142 20.06 -13.89 13.97
CA SER A 142 21.14 -14.77 13.49
C SER A 142 22.50 -14.50 14.15
N LYS A 143 22.74 -13.26 14.61
CA LYS A 143 23.99 -12.85 15.27
C LYS A 143 23.99 -13.07 16.78
N TYR A 144 22.82 -13.12 17.42
CA TYR A 144 22.67 -13.24 18.87
C TYR A 144 21.78 -14.44 19.25
N PRO A 145 22.32 -15.68 19.20
CA PRO A 145 21.54 -16.89 19.45
C PRO A 145 20.91 -16.96 20.86
N ASP A 146 21.55 -16.33 21.85
CA ASP A 146 21.05 -16.24 23.22
C ASP A 146 19.80 -15.37 23.34
N VAL A 147 19.69 -14.31 22.53
CA VAL A 147 18.49 -13.48 22.41
C VAL A 147 17.42 -14.21 21.57
N GLN A 148 17.84 -14.84 20.46
CA GLN A 148 16.93 -15.61 19.62
C GLN A 148 16.24 -16.75 20.40
N GLU A 149 16.98 -17.48 21.25
CA GLU A 149 16.40 -18.55 22.08
C GLU A 149 15.35 -18.00 23.05
N LYS A 150 15.58 -16.83 23.66
CA LYS A 150 14.58 -16.21 24.54
C LYS A 150 13.29 -15.89 23.79
N VAL A 151 13.40 -15.28 22.60
CA VAL A 151 12.24 -14.97 21.75
C VAL A 151 11.51 -16.24 21.30
N TYR A 152 12.23 -17.33 21.06
CA TYR A 152 11.63 -18.63 20.70
C TYR A 152 10.86 -19.28 21.85
N GLN A 153 11.25 -19.03 23.10
CA GLN A 153 10.61 -19.60 24.29
C GLN A 153 9.43 -18.76 24.83
N GLU A 154 9.21 -17.54 24.31
CA GLU A 154 8.03 -16.71 24.61
C GLU A 154 6.76 -17.24 23.93
#